data_AF-A0A2N6GDY4-F1
#
_entry.id   AF-A0A2N6GDY4-F1
#
_cell.length_a   1.000
_cell.length_b   1.000
_cell.length_c   1.000
_cell.angle_alpha   90.00
_cell.angle_beta   90.00
_cell.angle_gamma   90.00
#
_symmetry.space_group_name_H-M   'P 1'
#
loop_
_entity.id
_entity.type
_entity.pdbx_description
1 polymer ?
#
loop_
_entity_poly.entity_id
_entity_poly.type
_entity_poly.pdbx_seq_one_letter_code
_entity_poly.pdbx_strand_id
1 'polypeptide(L)'
;MGDEDKSADNKAIERALNQFFTKANGIVGSEANYQVLLAVELEKEYPGKVRREHRMAETGRGGVDVVVLSEEGEALAAFELKGGAYNSRNALQDVFTEDGNCQDMNKLSKLKVVPAHRWLVAVDAIELGRSLSYRKQIRAAETAGSYNVSFAYHGHGDKTFLLAPSGGRVRYPEIGTMQPEISGKSIDLSTLITRQGVERDLIAASQSIQLEADIVTIIYRSLLAQGYSAKQIALETYFNFAPGNMHQRPDICLFAPGVDGHFNLYPEGNTSRSYDSLKLSMLKLLVEVKGGRPLLGKKDSTLQNIYRKDIEKLNQWKVVINGAAQRLSLDIPDTAFLFIGVDLRPYPIHHDVLATISGIANENNICFHYVHSPN
;
A
#
# COMPACT_ATOMS: atom_id res chain seq x y z
N MET A 1 1.52 8.79 -31.77
CA MET A 1 1.29 7.39 -31.34
C MET A 1 0.42 6.71 -32.37
N GLY A 2 0.97 5.72 -33.07
CA GLY A 2 0.21 4.88 -33.99
C GLY A 2 -0.72 3.92 -33.22
N ASP A 3 -1.61 3.23 -33.91
CA ASP A 3 -2.50 2.24 -33.28
C ASP A 3 -1.73 1.01 -32.74
N GLU A 4 -0.50 0.78 -33.18
CA GLU A 4 0.40 -0.26 -32.64
C GLU A 4 0.86 0.06 -31.21
N ASP A 5 1.20 1.31 -30.90
CA ASP A 5 1.63 1.72 -29.54
C ASP A 5 0.50 1.54 -28.52
N LYS A 6 -0.74 1.90 -28.91
CA LYS A 6 -1.92 1.69 -28.06
C LYS A 6 -2.17 0.21 -27.78
N SER A 7 -1.83 -0.67 -28.72
CA SER A 7 -1.97 -2.13 -28.53
C SER A 7 -0.93 -2.67 -27.54
N ALA A 8 0.29 -2.12 -27.52
CA ALA A 8 1.34 -2.49 -26.58
C ALA A 8 1.00 -2.06 -25.14
N ASP A 9 0.55 -0.81 -24.95
CA ASP A 9 0.18 -0.28 -23.63
C ASP A 9 -0.99 -1.03 -23.00
N ASN A 10 -2.05 -1.31 -23.79
CA ASN A 10 -3.17 -2.10 -23.28
C ASN A 10 -2.72 -3.48 -22.78
N LYS A 11 -1.82 -4.15 -23.52
CA LYS A 11 -1.27 -5.45 -23.09
C LYS A 11 -0.42 -5.33 -21.82
N ALA A 12 0.35 -4.25 -21.68
CA ALA A 12 1.17 -4.00 -20.49
C ALA A 12 0.30 -3.77 -19.25
N ILE A 13 -0.73 -2.92 -19.36
CA ILE A 13 -1.69 -2.68 -18.27
C ILE A 13 -2.41 -3.98 -17.89
N GLU A 14 -2.86 -4.78 -18.86
CA GLU A 14 -3.51 -6.06 -18.58
C GLU A 14 -2.60 -7.07 -17.88
N ARG A 15 -1.32 -7.14 -18.27
CA ARG A 15 -0.33 -7.96 -17.56
C ARG A 15 -0.14 -7.50 -16.12
N ALA A 16 0.00 -6.19 -15.90
CA ALA A 16 0.11 -5.61 -14.57
C ALA A 16 -1.12 -5.91 -13.71
N LEU A 17 -2.34 -5.75 -14.25
CA LEU A 17 -3.58 -6.07 -13.56
C LEU A 17 -3.69 -7.56 -13.21
N ASN A 18 -3.29 -8.46 -14.10
CA ASN A 18 -3.28 -9.90 -13.81
C ASN A 18 -2.34 -10.23 -12.64
N GLN A 19 -1.10 -9.73 -12.68
CA GLN A 19 -0.14 -9.95 -11.59
C GLN A 19 -0.62 -9.30 -10.28
N PHE A 20 -1.23 -8.13 -10.37
CA PHE A 20 -1.84 -7.43 -9.24
C PHE A 20 -2.93 -8.30 -8.58
N PHE A 21 -3.92 -8.77 -9.34
CA PHE A 21 -5.00 -9.60 -8.80
C PHE A 21 -4.50 -10.94 -8.27
N THR A 22 -3.52 -11.54 -8.96
CA THR A 22 -2.86 -12.77 -8.49
C THR A 22 -2.26 -12.59 -7.10
N LYS A 23 -1.61 -11.44 -6.85
CA LYS A 23 -0.99 -11.14 -5.57
C LYS A 23 -1.98 -10.64 -4.52
N ALA A 24 -3.01 -9.91 -4.93
CA ALA A 24 -4.05 -9.40 -4.06
C ALA A 24 -4.97 -10.51 -3.51
N ASN A 25 -5.05 -11.65 -4.22
CA ASN A 25 -5.91 -12.75 -3.84
C ASN A 25 -5.61 -13.28 -2.43
N GLY A 26 -6.61 -13.21 -1.55
CA GLY A 26 -6.48 -13.63 -0.15
C GLY A 26 -5.72 -12.66 0.75
N ILE A 27 -5.59 -11.39 0.36
CA ILE A 27 -5.10 -10.31 1.23
C ILE A 27 -6.27 -9.44 1.57
N VAL A 28 -6.58 -9.19 2.85
CA VAL A 28 -7.61 -8.22 3.21
C VAL A 28 -7.07 -7.10 4.06
N GLY A 29 -6.67 -6.03 3.37
CA GLY A 29 -6.01 -4.86 3.93
C GLY A 29 -6.76 -3.55 3.67
N SER A 30 -6.06 -2.44 3.89
CA SER A 30 -6.51 -1.10 3.46
C SER A 30 -6.38 -0.96 1.94
N GLU A 31 -7.08 0.03 1.36
CA GLU A 31 -6.91 0.39 -0.06
C GLU A 31 -5.44 0.71 -0.39
N ALA A 32 -4.70 1.29 0.56
CA ALA A 32 -3.27 1.59 0.44
C ALA A 32 -2.41 0.36 0.09
N ASN A 33 -2.73 -0.83 0.63
CA ASN A 33 -2.04 -2.08 0.25
C ASN A 33 -2.21 -2.36 -1.25
N TYR A 34 -3.43 -2.21 -1.77
CA TYR A 34 -3.70 -2.48 -3.18
C TYR A 34 -3.08 -1.42 -4.09
N GLN A 35 -3.07 -0.15 -3.68
CA GLN A 35 -2.39 0.90 -4.43
C GLN A 35 -0.89 0.56 -4.59
N VAL A 36 -0.24 0.12 -3.52
CA VAL A 36 1.17 -0.30 -3.56
C VAL A 36 1.37 -1.53 -4.43
N LEU A 37 0.54 -2.56 -4.28
CA LEU A 37 0.63 -3.77 -5.09
C LEU A 37 0.48 -3.46 -6.58
N LEU A 38 -0.52 -2.65 -6.95
CA LEU A 38 -0.74 -2.26 -8.34
C LEU A 38 0.44 -1.43 -8.85
N ALA A 39 0.92 -0.45 -8.07
CA ALA A 39 2.06 0.37 -8.44
C ALA A 39 3.32 -0.48 -8.69
N VAL A 40 3.59 -1.48 -7.85
CA VAL A 40 4.73 -2.39 -8.02
C VAL A 40 4.62 -3.21 -9.31
N GLU A 41 3.44 -3.68 -9.68
CA GLU A 41 3.26 -4.44 -10.93
C GLU A 41 3.31 -3.54 -12.16
N LEU A 42 2.77 -2.32 -12.08
CA LEU A 42 2.90 -1.32 -13.14
C LEU A 42 4.36 -0.88 -13.33
N GLU A 43 5.16 -0.76 -12.26
CA GLU A 43 6.56 -0.32 -12.33
C GLU A 43 7.45 -1.33 -13.08
N LYS A 44 7.05 -2.60 -13.16
CA LYS A 44 7.76 -3.61 -13.98
C LYS A 44 7.55 -3.39 -15.47
N GLU A 45 6.37 -2.90 -15.84
CA GLU A 45 6.00 -2.62 -17.23
C GLU A 45 6.41 -1.18 -17.62
N TYR A 46 6.46 -0.27 -16.64
CA TYR A 46 6.74 1.15 -16.80
C TYR A 46 7.79 1.67 -15.78
N PRO A 47 9.06 1.24 -15.87
CA PRO A 47 10.09 1.61 -14.90
C PRO A 47 10.30 3.12 -14.80
N GLY A 48 10.32 3.66 -13.57
CA GLY A 48 10.52 5.07 -13.25
C GLY A 48 9.32 5.97 -13.51
N LYS A 49 8.22 5.43 -14.07
CA LYS A 49 7.08 6.19 -14.60
C LYS A 49 5.84 6.12 -13.71
N VAL A 50 5.81 5.26 -12.69
CA VAL A 50 4.63 5.10 -11.81
C VAL A 50 4.67 6.08 -10.64
N ARG A 51 3.54 6.72 -10.34
CA ARG A 51 3.36 7.61 -9.18
C ARG A 51 2.10 7.24 -8.42
N ARG A 52 2.15 7.34 -7.09
CA ARG A 52 0.99 7.18 -6.20
C ARG A 52 0.47 8.53 -5.74
N GLU A 53 -0.83 8.60 -5.42
CA GLU A 53 -1.49 9.80 -4.88
C GLU A 53 -1.18 11.05 -5.71
N HIS A 54 -1.09 10.87 -7.04
CA HIS A 54 -0.56 11.87 -7.93
C HIS A 54 -1.60 12.96 -8.19
N ARG A 55 -1.25 14.21 -7.88
CA ARG A 55 -2.15 15.35 -8.11
C ARG A 55 -2.17 15.72 -9.58
N MET A 56 -3.36 15.75 -10.15
CA MET A 56 -3.61 16.23 -11.50
C MET A 56 -4.44 17.52 -11.43
N ALA A 57 -4.29 18.40 -12.42
CA ALA A 57 -5.03 19.67 -12.43
C ALA A 57 -6.55 19.43 -12.46
N GLU A 58 -6.97 18.35 -13.11
CA GLU A 58 -8.36 17.94 -13.31
C GLU A 58 -9.03 17.40 -12.05
N THR A 59 -8.26 16.91 -11.07
CA THR A 59 -8.79 16.31 -9.82
C THR A 59 -8.99 17.33 -8.69
N GLY A 60 -8.64 18.60 -8.91
CA GLY A 60 -8.80 19.67 -7.94
C GLY A 60 -7.92 19.46 -6.70
N ARG A 61 -8.53 19.22 -5.53
CA ARG A 61 -7.79 19.03 -4.27
C ARG A 61 -7.33 17.58 -4.03
N GLY A 62 -7.88 16.60 -4.75
CA GLY A 62 -7.54 15.19 -4.61
C GLY A 62 -6.45 14.73 -5.58
N GLY A 63 -5.76 13.64 -5.26
CA GLY A 63 -4.86 12.93 -6.20
C GLY A 63 -5.58 11.75 -6.86
N VAL A 64 -4.96 11.17 -7.88
CA VAL A 64 -5.31 9.84 -8.42
C VAL A 64 -4.47 8.80 -7.71
N ASP A 65 -5.06 7.66 -7.34
CA ASP A 65 -4.41 6.65 -6.50
C ASP A 65 -3.10 6.14 -7.12
N VAL A 66 -3.12 5.76 -8.41
CA VAL A 66 -1.92 5.38 -9.18
C VAL A 66 -1.98 5.95 -10.59
N VAL A 67 -0.88 6.53 -11.07
CA VAL A 67 -0.73 7.09 -12.42
C VAL A 67 0.55 6.58 -13.06
N VAL A 68 0.50 6.28 -14.35
CA VAL A 68 1.69 6.05 -15.20
C VAL A 68 1.94 7.31 -16.02
N LEU A 69 3.15 7.86 -15.95
CA LEU A 69 3.53 9.07 -16.66
C LEU A 69 4.36 8.78 -17.92
N SER A 70 4.28 9.67 -18.91
CA SER A 70 5.18 9.71 -20.06
C SER A 70 6.55 10.29 -19.64
N GLU A 71 7.49 10.34 -20.58
CA GLU A 71 8.81 10.95 -20.33
C GLU A 71 8.70 12.47 -20.13
N GLU A 72 7.69 13.08 -20.74
CA GLU A 72 7.32 14.49 -20.60
C GLU A 72 6.52 14.78 -19.33
N GLY A 73 6.17 13.74 -18.55
CA GLY A 73 5.40 13.86 -17.32
C GLY A 73 3.88 13.95 -17.53
N GLU A 74 3.36 13.62 -18.71
CA GLU A 74 1.93 13.54 -19.00
C GLU A 74 1.35 12.18 -18.56
N ALA A 75 0.10 12.13 -18.12
CA ALA A 75 -0.51 10.86 -17.70
C ALA A 75 -0.87 9.96 -18.89
N LEU A 76 -0.22 8.79 -18.98
CA LEU A 76 -0.50 7.73 -19.96
C LEU A 76 -1.65 6.82 -19.52
N ALA A 77 -1.72 6.52 -18.22
CA ALA A 77 -2.75 5.71 -17.60
C ALA A 77 -3.04 6.19 -16.18
N ALA A 78 -4.28 6.02 -15.72
CA ALA A 78 -4.74 6.46 -14.42
C ALA A 78 -5.63 5.39 -13.79
N PHE A 79 -5.42 5.10 -12.51
CA PHE A 79 -6.09 4.04 -11.79
C PHE A 79 -6.66 4.60 -10.48
N GLU A 80 -7.96 4.37 -10.26
CA GLU A 80 -8.61 4.51 -8.96
C GLU A 80 -8.88 3.12 -8.42
N LEU A 81 -8.46 2.86 -7.20
CA LEU A 81 -8.69 1.59 -6.55
C LEU A 81 -9.91 1.70 -5.65
N LYS A 82 -10.64 0.59 -5.55
CA LYS A 82 -11.64 0.38 -4.53
C LYS A 82 -11.41 -0.98 -3.91
N GLY A 83 -11.19 -0.99 -2.62
CA GLY A 83 -11.10 -2.24 -1.91
C GLY A 83 -10.75 -2.07 -0.46
N GLY A 84 -10.65 -3.23 0.18
CA GLY A 84 -10.11 -3.35 1.52
C GLY A 84 -11.17 -3.20 2.58
N ALA A 85 -10.77 -3.41 3.83
CA ALA A 85 -11.66 -3.29 4.97
C ALA A 85 -11.21 -2.14 5.84
N TYR A 86 -12.08 -1.16 6.02
CA TYR A 86 -11.81 -0.03 6.89
C TYR A 86 -12.97 0.22 7.81
N ASN A 87 -12.80 -0.06 9.12
CA ASN A 87 -13.66 0.32 10.26
C ASN A 87 -15.16 -0.11 10.21
N SER A 88 -15.86 0.17 9.11
CA SER A 88 -17.19 -0.31 8.69
C SER A 88 -17.55 0.14 7.25
N ARG A 89 -16.61 0.77 6.50
CA ARG A 89 -16.88 1.69 5.38
C ARG A 89 -16.57 1.18 3.97
N ASN A 90 -15.89 0.04 3.82
CA ASN A 90 -15.42 -0.42 2.51
C ASN A 90 -15.95 -1.82 2.14
N ALA A 91 -17.22 -2.12 2.45
CA ALA A 91 -17.89 -3.12 1.62
C ALA A 91 -18.05 -2.48 0.24
N LEU A 92 -17.48 -3.08 -0.81
CA LEU A 92 -17.66 -2.56 -2.17
C LEU A 92 -19.15 -2.38 -2.50
N GLN A 93 -20.03 -3.16 -1.87
CA GLN A 93 -21.48 -2.97 -1.96
C GLN A 93 -21.96 -1.54 -1.60
N ASP A 94 -21.31 -0.84 -0.68
CA ASP A 94 -21.68 0.53 -0.27
C ASP A 94 -21.03 1.60 -1.15
N VAL A 95 -19.90 1.26 -1.78
CA VAL A 95 -19.16 2.15 -2.70
C VAL A 95 -19.89 2.31 -4.03
N PHE A 96 -20.55 1.25 -4.48
CA PHE A 96 -21.29 1.21 -5.73
C PHE A 96 -22.79 1.36 -5.45
N THR A 97 -23.49 2.24 -6.18
CA THR A 97 -24.96 2.32 -6.10
C THR A 97 -25.62 1.05 -6.68
N GLU A 98 -26.93 0.88 -6.54
CA GLU A 98 -27.65 -0.25 -7.15
C GLU A 98 -27.49 -0.33 -8.68
N ASP A 99 -27.30 0.82 -9.32
CA ASP A 99 -27.03 0.94 -10.76
C ASP A 99 -25.55 0.73 -11.11
N GLY A 100 -24.69 0.48 -10.12
CA GLY A 100 -23.26 0.25 -10.33
C GLY A 100 -22.44 1.53 -10.47
N ASN A 101 -22.99 2.69 -10.13
CA ASN A 101 -22.24 3.96 -10.17
C ASN A 101 -21.27 4.07 -8.99
N CYS A 102 -20.08 4.60 -9.24
CA CYS A 102 -19.07 4.96 -8.23
C CYS A 102 -18.59 6.39 -8.50
N GLN A 103 -18.44 7.21 -7.46
CA GLN A 103 -18.07 8.63 -7.60
C GLN A 103 -16.74 8.83 -8.34
N ASP A 104 -15.81 7.89 -8.20
CA ASP A 104 -14.49 7.96 -8.84
C ASP A 104 -14.53 7.70 -10.36
N MET A 105 -15.61 7.14 -10.90
CA MET A 105 -15.81 7.09 -12.36
C MET A 105 -15.91 8.50 -12.95
N ASN A 106 -16.60 9.41 -12.27
CA ASN A 106 -16.72 10.81 -12.68
C ASN A 106 -15.44 11.62 -12.47
N LYS A 107 -14.60 11.20 -11.52
CA LYS A 107 -13.26 11.76 -11.33
C LYS A 107 -12.36 11.36 -12.51
N LEU A 108 -12.30 10.06 -12.82
CA LEU A 108 -11.52 9.51 -13.93
C LEU A 108 -11.95 10.03 -15.30
N SER A 109 -13.24 10.20 -15.54
CA SER A 109 -13.79 10.63 -16.84
C SER A 109 -13.30 12.02 -17.29
N LYS A 110 -12.87 12.86 -16.34
CA LYS A 110 -12.38 14.22 -16.57
C LYS A 110 -10.89 14.30 -16.87
N LEU A 111 -10.14 13.22 -16.64
CA LEU A 111 -8.70 13.21 -16.83
C LEU A 111 -8.33 13.28 -18.31
N LYS A 112 -7.24 13.96 -18.65
CA LYS A 112 -6.66 13.96 -20.01
C LYS A 112 -5.83 12.72 -20.29
N VAL A 113 -6.43 11.55 -20.04
CA VAL A 113 -5.88 10.21 -20.29
C VAL A 113 -6.72 9.55 -21.37
N VAL A 114 -6.18 8.65 -22.19
CA VAL A 114 -7.01 7.91 -23.17
C VAL A 114 -8.08 7.08 -22.42
N PRO A 115 -9.36 7.07 -22.85
CA PRO A 115 -10.43 6.34 -22.17
C PRO A 115 -10.10 4.89 -21.75
N ALA A 116 -9.50 4.12 -22.65
CA ALA A 116 -9.12 2.73 -22.40
C ALA A 116 -8.09 2.58 -21.26
N HIS A 117 -7.35 3.64 -20.92
CA HIS A 117 -6.29 3.66 -19.91
C HIS A 117 -6.72 4.33 -18.60
N ARG A 118 -8.01 4.66 -18.45
CA ARG A 118 -8.60 5.13 -17.18
C ARG A 118 -9.27 3.94 -16.52
N TRP A 119 -8.80 3.50 -15.36
CA TRP A 119 -9.26 2.27 -14.75
C TRP A 119 -9.83 2.50 -13.36
N LEU A 120 -11.06 2.06 -13.15
CA LEU A 120 -11.56 1.77 -11.81
C LEU A 120 -11.27 0.29 -11.51
N VAL A 121 -10.43 0.04 -10.51
CA VAL A 121 -9.95 -1.29 -10.14
C VAL A 121 -10.53 -1.67 -8.78
N ALA A 122 -11.35 -2.71 -8.74
CA ALA A 122 -12.05 -3.15 -7.55
C ALA A 122 -11.51 -4.50 -7.04
N VAL A 123 -11.17 -4.56 -5.75
CA VAL A 123 -10.76 -5.80 -5.05
C VAL A 123 -11.72 -6.05 -3.90
N ASP A 124 -12.45 -7.16 -3.98
CA ASP A 124 -13.53 -7.53 -3.06
C ASP A 124 -13.08 -8.62 -2.08
N ALA A 125 -13.41 -8.44 -0.80
CA ALA A 125 -13.16 -9.43 0.23
C ALA A 125 -14.44 -10.23 0.48
N ILE A 126 -14.62 -11.33 -0.29
CA ILE A 126 -15.84 -12.15 -0.27
C ILE A 126 -16.20 -12.63 1.15
N GLU A 127 -15.20 -12.93 1.97
CA GLU A 127 -15.37 -13.38 3.36
C GLU A 127 -16.03 -12.38 4.31
N LEU A 128 -16.18 -11.12 3.90
CA LEU A 128 -16.97 -10.14 4.63
C LEU A 128 -18.49 -10.36 4.49
N GLY A 129 -18.92 -11.23 3.58
CA GLY A 129 -20.34 -11.48 3.30
C GLY A 129 -21.07 -10.29 2.64
N ARG A 130 -20.31 -9.30 2.15
CA ARG A 130 -20.83 -8.04 1.57
C ARG A 130 -20.21 -7.71 0.21
N SER A 131 -19.94 -8.75 -0.59
CA SER A 131 -19.35 -8.61 -1.92
C SER A 131 -20.35 -8.08 -2.95
N LEU A 132 -19.83 -7.54 -4.05
CA LEU A 132 -20.62 -7.22 -5.22
C LEU A 132 -21.17 -8.50 -5.85
N SER A 133 -22.49 -8.59 -5.99
CA SER A 133 -23.11 -9.66 -6.76
C SER A 133 -22.71 -9.57 -8.24
N TYR A 134 -22.72 -10.71 -8.94
CA TYR A 134 -22.42 -10.77 -10.37
C TYR A 134 -23.21 -9.72 -11.18
N ARG A 135 -24.51 -9.59 -10.92
CA ARG A 135 -25.36 -8.58 -11.59
C ARG A 135 -24.86 -7.15 -11.35
N LYS A 136 -24.40 -6.84 -10.14
CA LYS A 136 -23.89 -5.51 -9.79
C LYS A 136 -22.51 -5.26 -10.41
N GLN A 137 -21.67 -6.28 -10.54
CA GLN A 137 -20.39 -6.20 -11.26
C GLN A 137 -20.60 -5.84 -12.74
N ILE A 138 -21.56 -6.48 -13.42
CA ILE A 138 -21.90 -6.16 -14.82
C ILE A 138 -22.41 -4.72 -14.95
N ARG A 139 -23.32 -4.29 -14.08
CA ARG A 139 -23.82 -2.90 -14.07
C ARG A 139 -22.71 -1.89 -13.82
N ALA A 140 -21.77 -2.19 -12.93
CA ALA A 140 -20.61 -1.35 -12.68
C ALA A 140 -19.71 -1.23 -13.93
N ALA A 141 -19.49 -2.33 -14.65
CA ALA A 141 -18.76 -2.33 -15.92
C ALA A 141 -19.46 -1.48 -17.00
N GLU A 142 -20.78 -1.65 -17.16
CA GLU A 142 -21.60 -0.88 -18.11
C GLU A 142 -21.59 0.62 -17.78
N THR A 143 -21.77 0.95 -16.51
CA THR A 143 -21.74 2.33 -16.04
C THR A 143 -20.37 2.94 -16.25
N ALA A 144 -19.28 2.26 -15.89
CA ALA A 144 -17.92 2.75 -16.15
C ALA A 144 -17.69 3.04 -17.64
N GLY A 145 -18.14 2.15 -18.53
CA GLY A 145 -18.07 2.36 -19.98
C GLY A 145 -18.80 3.63 -20.43
N SER A 146 -19.97 3.94 -19.85
CA SER A 146 -20.70 5.18 -20.14
C SER A 146 -19.94 6.46 -19.73
N TYR A 147 -19.03 6.35 -18.76
CA TYR A 147 -18.13 7.42 -18.32
C TYR A 147 -16.81 7.46 -19.11
N ASN A 148 -16.64 6.61 -20.13
CA ASN A 148 -15.36 6.40 -20.83
C ASN A 148 -14.24 5.97 -19.87
N VAL A 149 -14.58 5.06 -18.94
CA VAL A 149 -13.69 4.49 -17.93
C VAL A 149 -13.72 2.96 -18.03
N SER A 150 -12.55 2.35 -18.04
CA SER A 150 -12.37 0.90 -17.95
C SER A 150 -12.64 0.41 -16.51
N PHE A 151 -13.15 -0.81 -16.38
CA PHE A 151 -13.42 -1.43 -15.09
C PHE A 151 -12.71 -2.77 -14.94
N ALA A 152 -12.10 -3.01 -13.78
CA ALA A 152 -11.54 -4.29 -13.42
C ALA A 152 -12.05 -4.71 -12.04
N TYR A 153 -12.39 -5.99 -11.86
CA TYR A 153 -12.92 -6.50 -10.59
C TYR A 153 -12.38 -7.89 -10.28
N HIS A 154 -12.01 -8.12 -9.02
CA HIS A 154 -11.69 -9.44 -8.51
C HIS A 154 -12.23 -9.62 -7.10
N GLY A 155 -12.92 -10.73 -6.82
CA GLY A 155 -13.24 -11.16 -5.46
C GLY A 155 -12.28 -12.23 -4.96
N HIS A 156 -11.77 -12.09 -3.74
CA HIS A 156 -10.84 -13.06 -3.16
C HIS A 156 -11.38 -14.49 -3.20
N GLY A 157 -10.54 -15.42 -3.64
CA GLY A 157 -10.87 -16.82 -3.82
C GLY A 157 -11.38 -17.14 -5.22
N ASP A 158 -11.76 -16.14 -6.03
CA ASP A 158 -12.17 -16.38 -7.41
C ASP A 158 -10.97 -16.86 -8.25
N LYS A 159 -11.25 -17.77 -9.19
CA LYS A 159 -10.24 -18.27 -10.14
C LYS A 159 -10.03 -17.33 -11.33
N THR A 160 -10.91 -16.35 -11.49
CA THR A 160 -10.91 -15.40 -12.60
C THR A 160 -11.15 -13.99 -12.07
N PHE A 161 -10.76 -12.99 -12.84
CA PHE A 161 -11.12 -11.60 -12.59
C PHE A 161 -11.83 -11.01 -13.81
N LEU A 162 -12.67 -10.01 -13.62
CA LEU A 162 -13.37 -9.31 -14.70
C LEU A 162 -12.47 -8.18 -15.22
N LEU A 163 -12.34 -8.10 -16.54
CA LEU A 163 -11.78 -6.95 -17.25
C LEU A 163 -12.80 -6.41 -18.25
N ALA A 164 -13.14 -5.12 -18.13
CA ALA A 164 -14.02 -4.40 -19.03
C ALA A 164 -13.35 -3.11 -19.49
N PRO A 165 -12.45 -3.16 -20.49
CA PRO A 165 -11.84 -1.96 -21.06
C PRO A 165 -12.90 -1.05 -21.70
N SER A 166 -12.79 0.27 -21.52
CA SER A 166 -13.67 1.25 -22.17
C SER A 166 -13.58 1.12 -23.70
N GLY A 167 -14.72 0.90 -24.36
CA GLY A 167 -14.78 0.66 -25.81
C GLY A 167 -14.30 -0.73 -26.26
N GLY A 168 -13.96 -1.62 -25.32
CA GLY A 168 -13.51 -2.98 -25.57
C GLY A 168 -14.52 -4.05 -25.14
N ARG A 169 -14.16 -5.32 -25.37
CA ARG A 169 -14.98 -6.47 -24.95
C ARG A 169 -14.64 -6.87 -23.52
N VAL A 170 -15.69 -7.15 -22.73
CA VAL A 170 -15.57 -7.74 -21.38
C VAL A 170 -14.95 -9.13 -21.46
N ARG A 171 -13.99 -9.41 -20.57
CA ARG A 171 -13.22 -10.66 -20.49
C ARG A 171 -13.12 -11.13 -19.04
N TYR A 172 -12.85 -12.44 -18.88
CA TYR A 172 -12.66 -13.09 -17.58
C TYR A 172 -11.35 -13.89 -17.58
N PRO A 173 -10.17 -13.25 -17.51
CA PRO A 173 -8.91 -13.99 -17.50
C PRO A 173 -8.78 -14.81 -16.21
N GLU A 174 -8.05 -15.91 -16.30
CA GLU A 174 -7.68 -16.71 -15.14
C GLU A 174 -6.62 -15.98 -14.29
N ILE A 175 -6.75 -16.12 -12.98
CA ILE A 175 -5.73 -15.68 -12.03
C ILE A 175 -4.55 -16.63 -12.09
N GLY A 176 -3.35 -16.07 -12.15
CA GLY A 176 -2.12 -16.86 -12.09
C GLY A 176 -2.01 -17.63 -10.79
N THR A 177 -1.24 -18.72 -10.80
CA THR A 177 -0.87 -19.39 -9.55
C THR A 177 0.07 -18.50 -8.76
N MET A 178 -0.27 -18.19 -7.49
CA MET A 178 0.67 -17.56 -6.59
C MET A 178 1.92 -18.45 -6.43
N GLN A 179 3.09 -17.83 -6.43
CA GLN A 179 4.31 -18.52 -6.00
C GLN A 179 4.12 -19.03 -4.57
N PRO A 180 4.59 -20.24 -4.23
CA PRO A 180 4.48 -20.76 -2.88
C PRO A 180 5.17 -19.82 -1.89
N GLU A 181 4.48 -19.53 -0.78
CA GLU A 181 5.00 -18.68 0.29
C GLU A 181 6.25 -19.34 0.91
N ILE A 182 7.31 -18.57 1.17
CA ILE A 182 8.47 -19.10 1.89
C ILE A 182 8.05 -19.34 3.35
N SER A 183 7.68 -20.57 3.68
CA SER A 183 7.41 -20.98 5.05
C SER A 183 8.71 -21.00 5.87
N GLY A 184 8.73 -20.33 7.02
CA GLY A 184 9.74 -20.60 8.05
C GLY A 184 11.04 -19.77 8.03
N LYS A 185 11.12 -18.66 7.28
CA LYS A 185 12.23 -17.70 7.52
C LYS A 185 11.94 -16.90 8.79
N SER A 186 12.78 -17.01 9.81
CA SER A 186 12.85 -16.01 10.88
C SER A 186 13.15 -14.64 10.27
N ILE A 187 12.43 -13.60 10.67
CA ILE A 187 12.69 -12.24 10.21
C ILE A 187 14.04 -11.80 10.77
N ASP A 188 15.07 -11.84 9.94
CA ASP A 188 16.36 -11.26 10.28
C ASP A 188 16.34 -9.78 9.90
N LEU A 189 16.06 -8.94 10.90
CA LEU A 189 16.01 -7.49 10.77
C LEU A 189 17.32 -6.90 10.24
N SER A 190 18.46 -7.55 10.53
CA SER A 190 19.74 -7.12 10.01
C SER A 190 19.79 -7.31 8.49
N THR A 191 19.29 -8.42 7.95
CA THR A 191 19.19 -8.61 6.48
C THR A 191 18.13 -7.73 5.83
N LEU A 192 17.05 -7.41 6.56
CA LEU A 192 15.96 -6.58 6.07
C LEU A 192 16.42 -5.14 5.79
N ILE A 193 17.39 -4.64 6.55
CA ILE A 193 17.82 -3.23 6.52
C ILE A 193 19.30 -3.03 6.12
N THR A 194 20.18 -4.03 6.25
CA THR A 194 21.58 -3.90 5.81
C THR A 194 21.68 -3.54 4.32
N ARG A 195 22.85 -3.00 3.93
CA ARG A 195 23.22 -2.45 2.60
C ARG A 195 22.70 -3.20 1.34
N GLN A 196 22.26 -4.46 1.45
CA GLN A 196 21.75 -5.25 0.33
C GLN A 196 20.22 -5.16 0.12
N GLY A 197 19.45 -4.65 1.08
CA GLY A 197 17.98 -4.59 1.02
C GLY A 197 17.44 -3.19 0.74
N VAL A 198 16.85 -2.58 1.77
CA VAL A 198 16.07 -1.34 1.68
C VAL A 198 16.90 -0.10 1.34
N GLU A 199 18.10 0.06 1.91
CA GLU A 199 18.95 1.24 1.68
C GLU A 199 19.34 1.39 0.20
N ARG A 200 19.76 0.30 -0.46
CA ARG A 200 20.09 0.28 -1.89
C ARG A 200 18.90 0.71 -2.73
N ASP A 201 17.72 0.18 -2.44
CA ASP A 201 16.52 0.44 -3.22
C ASP A 201 16.04 1.88 -3.02
N LEU A 202 16.21 2.44 -1.82
CA LEU A 202 15.93 3.86 -1.52
C LEU A 202 16.90 4.81 -2.23
N ILE A 203 18.21 4.50 -2.20
CA ILE A 203 19.23 5.29 -2.89
C ILE A 203 18.98 5.27 -4.40
N ALA A 204 18.70 4.10 -4.99
CA ALA A 204 18.43 3.97 -6.41
C ALA A 204 17.17 4.74 -6.85
N ALA A 205 16.22 4.93 -5.95
CA ALA A 205 14.95 5.61 -6.22
C ALA A 205 14.95 7.09 -5.81
N SER A 206 16.06 7.64 -5.29
CA SER A 206 16.11 8.95 -4.62
C SER A 206 15.38 10.06 -5.38
N GLN A 207 15.75 10.24 -6.65
CA GLN A 207 15.23 11.27 -7.55
C GLN A 207 13.71 11.19 -7.77
N SER A 208 13.12 10.00 -7.58
CA SER A 208 11.69 9.77 -7.73
C SER A 208 10.90 10.01 -6.43
N ILE A 209 11.56 10.00 -5.26
CA ILE A 209 10.89 10.13 -3.96
C ILE A 209 10.36 11.56 -3.77
N GLN A 210 9.03 11.66 -3.62
CA GLN A 210 8.30 12.89 -3.34
C GLN A 210 7.82 12.93 -1.90
N LEU A 211 7.20 11.86 -1.45
CA LEU A 211 6.45 11.76 -0.20
C LEU A 211 6.86 10.50 0.59
N GLU A 212 6.43 10.44 1.85
CA GLU A 212 6.60 9.25 2.69
C GLU A 212 5.97 8.00 2.08
N ALA A 213 4.85 8.16 1.37
CA ALA A 213 4.19 7.07 0.65
C ALA A 213 5.09 6.40 -0.41
N ASP A 214 6.00 7.14 -1.05
CA ASP A 214 6.95 6.58 -2.01
C ASP A 214 7.98 5.71 -1.30
N ILE A 215 8.48 6.16 -0.14
CA ILE A 215 9.42 5.43 0.70
C ILE A 215 8.79 4.12 1.20
N VAL A 216 7.54 4.19 1.68
CA VAL A 216 6.76 3.00 2.09
C VAL A 216 6.61 2.01 0.94
N THR A 217 6.34 2.50 -0.28
CA THR A 217 6.24 1.67 -1.50
C THR A 217 7.56 0.96 -1.81
N ILE A 218 8.69 1.66 -1.69
CA ILE A 218 10.02 1.10 -1.92
C ILE A 218 10.35 0.03 -0.88
N ILE A 219 10.07 0.28 0.40
CA ILE A 219 10.27 -0.69 1.48
C ILE A 219 9.41 -1.93 1.21
N TYR A 220 8.13 -1.75 0.89
CA TYR A 220 7.22 -2.84 0.57
C TYR A 220 7.75 -3.69 -0.59
N ARG A 221 8.22 -3.06 -1.68
CA ARG A 221 8.84 -3.76 -2.81
C ARG A 221 10.08 -4.55 -2.39
N SER A 222 10.93 -3.97 -1.54
CA SER A 222 12.12 -4.65 -1.02
C SER A 222 11.75 -5.87 -0.19
N LEU A 223 10.70 -5.78 0.65
CA LEU A 223 10.18 -6.93 1.40
C LEU A 223 9.68 -8.03 0.46
N LEU A 224 8.90 -7.69 -0.57
CA LEU A 224 8.48 -8.68 -1.57
C LEU A 224 9.66 -9.35 -2.27
N ALA A 225 10.69 -8.58 -2.64
CA ALA A 225 11.90 -9.10 -3.30
C ALA A 225 12.71 -10.04 -2.39
N GLN A 226 12.64 -9.85 -1.07
CA GLN A 226 13.25 -10.73 -0.07
C GLN A 226 12.45 -12.01 0.18
N GLY A 227 11.25 -12.13 -0.43
CA GLY A 227 10.40 -13.31 -0.40
C GLY A 227 9.28 -13.25 0.65
N TYR A 228 9.04 -12.10 1.28
CA TYR A 228 7.84 -11.90 2.08
C TYR A 228 6.61 -11.90 1.18
N SER A 229 5.52 -12.51 1.64
CA SER A 229 4.25 -12.46 0.92
C SER A 229 3.49 -11.18 1.26
N ALA A 230 2.65 -10.76 0.33
CA ALA A 230 1.79 -9.61 0.53
C ALA A 230 0.70 -9.86 1.61
N LYS A 231 0.47 -11.12 2.00
CA LYS A 231 -0.36 -11.52 3.18
C LYS A 231 0.37 -11.41 4.52
N GLN A 232 1.67 -11.11 4.52
CA GLN A 232 2.45 -10.87 5.75
C GLN A 232 2.70 -9.38 6.00
N ILE A 233 2.52 -8.53 4.99
CA ILE A 233 2.86 -7.11 5.06
C ILE A 233 1.57 -6.28 5.05
N ALA A 234 1.38 -5.47 6.08
CA ALA A 234 0.24 -4.58 6.18
C ALA A 234 0.68 -3.11 6.24
N LEU A 235 0.01 -2.27 5.46
CA LEU A 235 0.18 -0.82 5.49
C LEU A 235 -1.01 -0.19 6.23
N GLU A 236 -0.71 0.73 7.14
CA GLU A 236 -1.71 1.46 7.93
C GLU A 236 -2.67 0.55 8.74
N THR A 237 -2.12 -0.51 9.35
CA THR A 237 -2.90 -1.50 10.10
C THR A 237 -3.74 -0.87 11.21
N TYR A 238 -5.00 -1.27 11.28
CA TYR A 238 -5.91 -0.93 12.35
C TYR A 238 -5.81 -1.95 13.48
N PHE A 239 -5.71 -1.47 14.71
CA PHE A 239 -5.84 -2.27 15.92
C PHE A 239 -6.94 -1.64 16.77
N ASN A 240 -7.92 -2.41 17.27
CA ASN A 240 -9.02 -1.80 18.05
C ASN A 240 -8.52 -1.28 19.40
N PHE A 241 -7.42 -1.85 19.89
CA PHE A 241 -6.75 -1.38 21.11
C PHE A 241 -5.83 -0.17 20.88
N ALA A 242 -5.67 0.30 19.64
CA ALA A 242 -4.87 1.47 19.33
C ALA A 242 -5.41 2.72 20.04
N PRO A 243 -4.56 3.71 20.36
CA PRO A 243 -5.03 5.00 20.86
C PRO A 243 -5.96 5.65 19.82
N GLY A 244 -7.02 6.33 20.27
CA GLY A 244 -8.17 6.76 19.47
C GLY A 244 -7.92 7.74 18.30
N ASN A 245 -6.67 8.03 17.93
CA ASN A 245 -6.32 8.87 16.78
C ASN A 245 -5.78 8.04 15.61
N MET A 246 -6.41 8.15 14.45
CA MET A 246 -5.98 7.53 13.19
C MET A 246 -4.52 7.88 12.81
N HIS A 247 -4.03 9.06 13.20
CA HIS A 247 -2.66 9.51 12.93
C HIS A 247 -1.57 8.76 13.68
N GLN A 248 -1.93 7.89 14.63
CA GLN A 248 -0.95 7.11 15.37
C GLN A 248 -0.65 5.75 14.75
N ARG A 249 -1.23 5.37 13.61
CA ARG A 249 -0.98 4.05 13.02
C ARG A 249 0.49 3.88 12.62
N PRO A 250 1.06 2.68 12.81
CA PRO A 250 2.35 2.35 12.23
C PRO A 250 2.23 2.34 10.70
N ASP A 251 3.29 2.75 10.01
CA ASP A 251 3.29 2.80 8.55
C ASP A 251 3.30 1.40 7.95
N ILE A 252 4.09 0.49 8.52
CA ILE A 252 4.22 -0.90 8.07
C ILE A 252 4.20 -1.85 9.27
N CYS A 253 3.39 -2.91 9.19
CA CYS A 253 3.45 -4.06 10.08
C CYS A 253 3.89 -5.29 9.27
N LEU A 254 4.78 -6.09 9.85
CA LEU A 254 5.15 -7.40 9.31
C LEU A 254 4.73 -8.49 10.28
N PHE A 255 4.04 -9.50 9.76
CA PHE A 255 3.51 -10.63 10.51
C PHE A 255 4.23 -11.93 10.15
N ALA A 256 4.13 -12.90 11.07
CA ALA A 256 4.64 -14.24 10.89
C ALA A 256 4.06 -14.92 9.63
N PRO A 257 4.77 -15.92 9.05
CA PRO A 257 4.20 -16.76 7.99
C PRO A 257 2.91 -17.44 8.45
N GLY A 258 1.98 -17.70 7.52
CA GLY A 258 0.69 -18.33 7.82
C GLY A 258 -0.40 -17.36 8.31
N VAL A 259 -0.17 -16.05 8.22
CA VAL A 259 -1.24 -15.05 8.32
C VAL A 259 -1.95 -14.93 6.98
N ASP A 260 -3.26 -15.11 6.98
CA ASP A 260 -4.11 -15.01 5.78
C ASP A 260 -4.43 -13.55 5.38
N GLY A 261 -3.51 -12.62 5.65
CA GLY A 261 -3.61 -11.22 5.22
C GLY A 261 -4.82 -10.45 5.76
N HIS A 262 -5.53 -10.95 6.78
CA HIS A 262 -6.75 -10.34 7.35
C HIS A 262 -6.51 -9.13 8.27
N PHE A 263 -5.61 -8.23 7.89
CA PHE A 263 -5.05 -7.23 8.81
C PHE A 263 -6.05 -6.20 9.33
N ASN A 264 -7.03 -5.83 8.50
CA ASN A 264 -8.01 -4.80 8.83
C ASN A 264 -9.45 -5.34 8.86
N LEU A 265 -9.61 -6.66 8.98
CA LEU A 265 -10.92 -7.28 8.97
C LEU A 265 -11.63 -7.28 10.32
N TYR A 266 -12.95 -7.16 10.21
CA TYR A 266 -13.90 -7.63 11.20
C TYR A 266 -14.44 -8.98 10.72
N PRO A 267 -14.25 -10.08 11.47
CA PRO A 267 -14.77 -11.39 11.08
C PRO A 267 -16.27 -11.30 10.72
N GLU A 268 -16.64 -11.80 9.54
CA GLU A 268 -18.02 -11.76 9.00
C GLU A 268 -18.61 -10.33 8.94
N GLY A 269 -17.77 -9.29 8.85
CA GLY A 269 -18.19 -7.89 8.87
C GLY A 269 -18.71 -7.38 10.23
N ASN A 270 -18.58 -8.17 11.31
CA ASN A 270 -19.08 -7.80 12.62
C ASN A 270 -18.09 -6.90 13.38
N THR A 271 -18.39 -5.60 13.48
CA THR A 271 -17.52 -4.59 14.11
C THR A 271 -17.23 -4.80 15.59
N SER A 272 -17.99 -5.67 16.27
CA SER A 272 -17.72 -6.07 17.65
C SER A 272 -16.63 -7.15 17.78
N ARG A 273 -16.24 -7.79 16.68
CA ARG A 273 -15.21 -8.84 16.63
C ARG A 273 -13.95 -8.27 15.98
N SER A 274 -12.77 -8.54 16.52
CA SER A 274 -11.51 -8.15 15.86
C SER A 274 -10.56 -9.31 15.73
N TYR A 275 -9.69 -9.26 14.73
CA TYR A 275 -8.54 -10.14 14.62
C TYR A 275 -7.35 -9.67 15.48
N ASP A 276 -7.56 -8.80 16.48
CA ASP A 276 -6.44 -8.23 17.26
C ASP A 276 -5.64 -9.30 18.00
N SER A 277 -6.29 -10.34 18.55
CA SER A 277 -5.56 -11.45 19.19
C SER A 277 -4.65 -12.18 18.20
N LEU A 278 -5.15 -12.48 17.01
CA LEU A 278 -4.36 -13.11 15.94
C LEU A 278 -3.22 -12.20 15.52
N LYS A 279 -3.51 -10.93 15.19
CA LYS A 279 -2.51 -9.95 14.77
C LYS A 279 -1.42 -9.78 15.82
N LEU A 280 -1.77 -9.64 17.10
CA LEU A 280 -0.81 -9.52 18.20
C LEU A 280 0.08 -10.76 18.34
N SER A 281 -0.50 -11.96 18.29
CA SER A 281 0.27 -13.21 18.38
C SER A 281 1.23 -13.43 17.21
N MET A 282 0.95 -12.80 16.06
CA MET A 282 1.71 -12.96 14.83
C MET A 282 2.56 -11.75 14.49
N LEU A 283 2.45 -10.63 15.20
CA LEU A 283 3.19 -9.41 14.90
C LEU A 283 4.67 -9.62 15.17
N LYS A 284 5.52 -9.28 14.19
CA LYS A 284 6.97 -9.48 14.30
C LYS A 284 7.75 -8.17 14.21
N LEU A 285 7.26 -7.22 13.41
CA LEU A 285 7.92 -5.94 13.22
C LEU A 285 6.89 -4.82 13.00
N LEU A 286 7.16 -3.68 13.62
CA LEU A 286 6.52 -2.40 13.37
C LEU A 286 7.55 -1.42 12.82
N VAL A 287 7.20 -0.78 11.71
CA VAL A 287 8.06 0.21 11.05
C VAL A 287 7.35 1.56 11.03
N GLU A 288 8.07 2.59 11.45
CA GLU A 288 7.74 3.99 11.19
C GLU A 288 8.77 4.56 10.20
N VAL A 289 8.30 5.35 9.26
CA VAL A 289 9.09 5.95 8.19
C VAL A 289 8.92 7.45 8.25
N LYS A 290 10.02 8.18 8.05
CA LYS A 290 9.95 9.63 7.91
C LYS A 290 10.93 10.12 6.86
N GLY A 291 10.45 10.93 5.92
CA GLY A 291 11.27 11.36 4.79
C GLY A 291 10.52 12.15 3.72
N GLY A 292 11.14 12.25 2.54
CA GLY A 292 10.53 12.88 1.36
C GLY A 292 10.78 14.39 1.26
N ARG A 293 10.23 15.00 0.19
CA ARG A 293 10.38 16.43 -0.10
C ARG A 293 9.92 17.37 1.00
N PRO A 294 8.89 17.07 1.83
CA PRO A 294 8.49 17.95 2.92
C PRO A 294 9.60 18.25 3.94
N LEU A 295 10.63 17.40 4.03
CA LEU A 295 11.77 17.60 4.93
C LEU A 295 12.89 18.47 4.32
N LEU A 296 12.85 18.73 3.01
CA LEU A 296 13.82 19.59 2.35
C LEU A 296 13.79 21.01 2.94
N GLY A 297 14.97 21.57 3.18
CA GLY A 297 15.13 22.91 3.77
C GLY A 297 14.88 22.99 5.28
N LYS A 298 14.51 21.89 5.96
CA LYS A 298 14.43 21.88 7.43
C LYS A 298 15.84 21.86 8.04
N LYS A 299 16.00 22.64 9.11
CA LYS A 299 17.21 22.65 9.96
C LYS A 299 17.32 21.34 10.73
N ASP A 300 18.55 20.97 11.09
CA ASP A 300 18.83 19.74 11.85
C ASP A 300 18.07 19.67 13.17
N SER A 301 17.96 20.78 13.91
CA SER A 301 17.19 20.83 15.16
C SER A 301 15.68 20.58 14.95
N THR A 302 15.15 20.95 13.79
CA THR A 302 13.77 20.64 13.43
C THR A 302 13.63 19.16 13.08
N LEU A 303 14.56 18.60 12.32
CA LEU A 303 14.55 17.16 11.96
C LEU A 303 14.71 16.27 13.19
N GLN A 304 15.63 16.61 14.10
CA GLN A 304 15.79 15.94 15.38
C GLN A 304 14.48 15.88 16.16
N ASN A 305 13.75 16.98 16.22
CA ASN A 305 12.45 17.02 16.90
C ASN A 305 11.36 16.20 16.19
N ILE A 306 11.36 16.15 14.86
CA ILE A 306 10.45 15.30 14.10
C ILE A 306 10.76 13.82 14.38
N TYR A 307 12.03 13.42 14.21
CA TYR A 307 12.45 12.03 14.38
C TYR A 307 12.26 11.55 15.82
N ARG A 308 12.55 12.41 16.82
CA ARG A 308 12.26 12.12 18.22
C ARG A 308 10.78 11.79 18.45
N LYS A 309 9.86 12.55 17.86
CA LYS A 309 8.41 12.30 18.02
C LYS A 309 7.97 10.97 17.43
N ASP A 310 8.55 10.57 16.30
CA ASP A 310 8.27 9.26 15.67
C ASP A 310 8.84 8.10 16.49
N ILE A 311 10.03 8.27 17.08
CA ILE A 311 10.61 7.31 18.03
C ILE A 311 9.73 7.21 19.29
N GLU A 312 9.31 8.34 19.86
CA GLU A 312 8.40 8.37 21.00
C GLU A 312 7.04 7.69 20.66
N LYS A 313 6.53 7.86 19.43
CA LYS A 313 5.32 7.18 18.92
C LYS A 313 5.52 5.65 18.90
N LEU A 314 6.64 5.15 18.38
CA LEU A 314 6.93 3.71 18.39
C LEU A 314 7.06 3.15 19.81
N ASN A 315 7.65 3.91 20.74
CA ASN A 315 7.71 3.49 22.14
C ASN A 315 6.32 3.43 22.79
N GLN A 316 5.43 4.38 22.46
CA GLN A 316 4.03 4.32 22.89
C GLN A 316 3.32 3.06 22.38
N TRP A 317 3.57 2.67 21.12
CA TRP A 317 3.04 1.42 20.59
C TRP A 317 3.50 0.19 21.36
N LYS A 318 4.78 0.13 21.75
CA LYS A 318 5.31 -0.96 22.59
C LYS A 318 4.52 -1.10 23.89
N VAL A 319 4.27 0.03 24.58
CA VAL A 319 3.46 0.04 25.82
C VAL A 319 2.03 -0.43 25.54
N VAL A 320 1.40 0.07 24.48
CA VAL A 320 0.02 -0.26 24.11
C VAL A 320 -0.14 -1.75 23.76
N ILE A 321 0.80 -2.31 22.99
CA ILE A 321 0.82 -3.71 22.57
C ILE A 321 0.98 -4.63 23.78
N ASN A 322 1.95 -4.34 24.65
CA ASN A 322 2.15 -5.14 25.87
C ASN A 322 0.92 -5.09 26.79
N GLY A 323 0.31 -3.91 26.95
CA GLY A 323 -0.92 -3.76 27.71
C GLY A 323 -2.10 -4.51 27.08
N ALA A 324 -2.21 -4.54 25.75
CA ALA A 324 -3.24 -5.29 25.04
C ALA A 324 -3.05 -6.80 25.16
N ALA A 325 -1.81 -7.28 24.98
CA ALA A 325 -1.45 -8.69 25.16
C ALA A 325 -1.77 -9.18 26.57
N GLN A 326 -1.41 -8.39 27.60
CA GLN A 326 -1.74 -8.71 28.99
C GLN A 326 -3.26 -8.81 29.22
N ARG A 327 -4.05 -7.84 28.72
CA ARG A 327 -5.52 -7.87 28.85
C ARG A 327 -6.14 -9.09 28.16
N LEU A 328 -5.57 -9.51 27.04
CA LEU A 328 -6.03 -10.65 26.26
C LEU A 328 -5.43 -11.98 26.73
N SER A 329 -4.57 -11.97 27.76
CA SER A 329 -3.83 -13.14 28.24
C SER A 329 -3.07 -13.86 27.12
N LEU A 330 -2.45 -13.09 26.23
CA LEU A 330 -1.69 -13.62 25.10
C LEU A 330 -0.21 -13.61 25.42
N ASP A 331 0.45 -14.72 25.11
CA ASP A 331 1.89 -14.75 24.92
C ASP A 331 2.18 -14.19 23.53
N ILE A 332 2.82 -13.02 23.47
CA ILE A 332 3.16 -12.37 22.20
C ILE A 332 4.65 -12.55 21.93
N PRO A 333 5.04 -12.77 20.66
CA PRO A 333 6.44 -12.83 20.31
C PRO A 333 7.15 -11.49 20.55
N ASP A 334 8.47 -11.54 20.69
CA ASP A 334 9.31 -10.34 20.67
C ASP A 334 9.08 -9.57 19.37
N THR A 335 8.30 -8.49 19.48
CA THR A 335 8.02 -7.58 18.38
C THR A 335 9.15 -6.58 18.29
N ALA A 336 9.75 -6.46 17.12
CA ALA A 336 10.74 -5.45 16.85
C ALA A 336 10.10 -4.12 16.44
N PHE A 337 10.79 -3.03 16.75
CA PHE A 337 10.38 -1.67 16.41
C PHE A 337 11.50 -0.99 15.63
N LEU A 338 11.17 -0.48 14.46
CA LEU A 338 12.10 0.10 13.51
C LEU A 338 11.65 1.50 13.11
N PHE A 339 12.56 2.46 13.23
CA PHE A 339 12.40 3.79 12.66
C PHE A 339 13.39 3.99 11.50
N ILE A 340 12.88 4.37 10.32
CA ILE A 340 13.69 4.68 9.14
C ILE A 340 13.54 6.16 8.79
N GLY A 341 14.62 6.93 8.96
CA GLY A 341 14.72 8.31 8.52
C GLY A 341 15.41 8.41 7.15
N VAL A 342 14.73 8.94 6.14
CA VAL A 342 15.28 9.16 4.80
C VAL A 342 15.49 10.65 4.56
N ASP A 343 16.75 11.06 4.44
CA ASP A 343 17.15 12.45 4.19
C ASP A 343 17.53 12.65 2.72
N LEU A 344 16.75 13.47 2.03
CA LEU A 344 16.96 13.82 0.62
C LEU A 344 17.73 15.14 0.43
N ARG A 345 18.19 15.78 1.53
CA ARG A 345 18.90 17.05 1.47
C ARG A 345 20.28 16.88 0.80
N PRO A 346 20.85 17.96 0.22
CA PRO A 346 22.18 17.90 -0.38
C PRO A 346 23.28 17.48 0.59
N TYR A 347 23.13 17.85 1.87
CA TYR A 347 24.04 17.48 2.95
C TYR A 347 23.29 16.70 4.03
N PRO A 348 23.90 15.67 4.62
CA PRO A 348 23.28 14.87 5.65
C PRO A 348 23.08 15.67 6.95
N ILE A 349 22.22 15.16 7.85
CA ILE A 349 22.14 15.63 9.24
C ILE A 349 23.52 15.55 9.88
N HIS A 350 23.91 16.58 10.64
CA HIS A 350 25.18 16.60 11.36
C HIS A 350 25.33 15.38 12.27
N HIS A 351 26.54 14.83 12.34
CA HIS A 351 26.83 13.61 13.09
C HIS A 351 26.37 13.68 14.55
N ASP A 352 26.60 14.79 15.24
CA ASP A 352 26.20 14.95 16.65
C ASP A 352 24.67 14.90 16.86
N VAL A 353 23.93 15.40 15.87
CA VAL A 353 22.46 15.35 15.89
C VAL A 353 22.00 13.91 15.64
N LEU A 354 22.60 13.20 14.70
CA LEU A 354 22.34 11.77 14.48
C LEU A 354 22.69 10.91 15.71
N ALA A 355 23.80 11.20 16.38
CA ALA A 355 24.19 10.52 17.62
C ALA A 355 23.15 10.75 18.72
N THR A 356 22.62 11.97 18.83
CA THR A 356 21.54 12.28 19.78
C THR A 356 20.25 11.50 19.46
N ILE A 357 19.83 11.48 18.20
CA ILE A 357 18.64 10.73 17.76
C ILE A 357 18.82 9.23 18.02
N SER A 358 20.02 8.70 17.71
CA SER A 358 20.38 7.30 17.94
C SER A 358 20.37 6.96 19.44
N GLY A 359 20.86 7.86 20.29
CA GLY A 359 20.79 7.73 21.74
C GLY A 359 19.35 7.60 22.24
N ILE A 360 18.45 8.48 21.78
CA ILE A 360 17.02 8.42 22.10
C ILE A 360 16.40 7.10 21.62
N ALA A 361 16.69 6.67 20.39
CA ALA A 361 16.19 5.40 19.86
C ALA A 361 16.65 4.20 20.71
N ASN A 362 17.94 4.16 21.07
CA ASN A 362 18.53 3.11 21.91
C ASN A 362 17.89 3.07 23.31
N GLU A 363 17.71 4.23 23.95
CA GLU A 363 17.03 4.34 25.26
C GLU A 363 15.60 3.75 25.22
N ASN A 364 14.94 3.85 24.08
CA ASN A 364 13.59 3.32 23.87
C ASN A 364 13.58 1.89 23.28
N ASN A 365 14.74 1.25 23.08
CA ASN A 365 14.90 -0.04 22.40
C ASN A 365 14.25 -0.06 21.01
N ILE A 366 14.45 1.00 20.24
CA ILE A 366 13.99 1.15 18.85
C ILE A 366 15.21 1.10 17.95
N CYS A 367 15.15 0.24 16.93
CA CYS A 367 16.17 0.21 15.90
C CYS A 367 16.02 1.47 15.03
N PHE A 368 17.06 2.31 14.97
CA PHE A 368 17.06 3.51 14.13
C PHE A 368 18.01 3.33 12.95
N HIS A 369 17.47 3.56 11.74
CA HIS A 369 18.24 3.61 10.52
C HIS A 369 18.08 4.96 9.84
N TYR A 370 19.22 5.56 9.50
CA TYR A 370 19.31 6.80 8.77
C TYR A 370 19.86 6.54 7.37
N VAL A 371 19.12 6.94 6.35
CA VAL A 371 19.51 6.83 4.95
C VAL A 371 19.66 8.24 4.40
N HIS A 372 20.88 8.64 4.07
CA HIS A 372 21.12 9.86 3.31
C HIS A 372 21.16 9.52 1.83
N SER A 373 20.27 10.16 1.07
CA SER A 373 20.07 9.88 -0.34
C SER A 373 19.78 11.18 -1.07
N PRO A 374 20.81 11.99 -1.37
CA PRO A 374 20.62 13.33 -1.91
C PRO A 374 19.85 13.29 -3.24
N ASN A 375 18.89 14.20 -3.37
CA ASN A 375 18.11 14.40 -4.59
C ASN A 375 18.83 15.19 -5.67
#